data_AF-A0A537WEG9-F1
#
_entry.id   AF-A0A537WEG9-F1
#
_cell.length_a   1.000
_cell.length_b   1.000
_cell.length_c   1.000
_cell.angle_alpha   90.00
_cell.angle_beta   90.00
_cell.angle_gamma   90.00
#
_symmetry.space_group_name_H-M   'P 1'
#
loop_
_entity.id
_entity.type
_entity.pdbx_description
1 polymer ?
#
loop_
_entity_poly.entity_id
_entity_poly.type
_entity_poly.pdbx_seq_one_letter_code
_entity_poly.pdbx_strand_id
1 'polypeptide(L)'
;MRRACARLTVVDFTAFVLSQLPPPPVRVLELGCGPNGGITPALVEAGHDAVGVDPSAPAGARFHAVALEEFDGGPFDAVVGERVLHHVEPLEPALDKLARLAPFLILDEFAWEQMDGPTRDWYEAQHRTLRAAGVEPSGPRDWARWEDEHVHLHPSDRLRRELAARYDERHFEWRAYLYRWLGGPVTEPLEEALIEAGAIKPLGFRWLGVTR
;
A
#
# COMPACT_ATOMS: atom_id res chain seq x y z
N MET A 1 -18.12 -9.92 -31.16
CA MET A 1 -18.77 -9.81 -29.84
C MET A 1 -17.94 -10.56 -28.81
N ARG A 2 -16.96 -9.89 -28.16
CA ARG A 2 -16.32 -10.42 -26.95
C ARG A 2 -17.00 -9.72 -25.78
N ARG A 3 -17.71 -10.48 -24.95
CA ARG A 3 -18.23 -9.97 -23.68
C ARG A 3 -17.03 -9.60 -22.81
N ALA A 4 -16.81 -8.31 -22.63
CA ALA A 4 -16.04 -7.80 -21.50
C ALA A 4 -16.86 -8.12 -20.24
N CYS A 5 -16.62 -9.28 -19.66
CA CYS A 5 -16.99 -9.53 -18.27
C CYS A 5 -15.87 -8.92 -17.45
N ALA A 6 -15.93 -7.60 -17.24
CA ALA A 6 -15.09 -6.93 -16.25
C ALA A 6 -15.37 -7.65 -14.91
N ARG A 7 -14.37 -8.34 -14.37
CA ARG A 7 -14.43 -8.80 -12.99
C ARG A 7 -14.32 -7.55 -12.12
N LEU A 8 -15.48 -6.98 -11.80
CA LEU A 8 -15.70 -5.95 -10.77
C LEU A 8 -15.47 -6.54 -9.37
N THR A 9 -14.36 -7.25 -9.17
CA THR A 9 -13.93 -7.63 -7.83
C THR A 9 -12.82 -6.68 -7.47
N VAL A 10 -13.20 -5.58 -6.82
CA VAL A 10 -12.28 -4.80 -6.00
C VAL A 10 -11.74 -5.76 -4.94
N VAL A 11 -10.52 -6.24 -5.14
CA VAL A 11 -9.83 -7.08 -4.16
C VAL A 11 -9.08 -6.12 -3.26
N ASP A 12 -9.52 -5.96 -2.02
CA ASP A 12 -8.80 -5.19 -1.00
C ASP A 12 -7.43 -5.82 -0.69
N PHE A 13 -6.58 -5.10 0.04
CA PHE A 13 -5.21 -5.54 0.30
C PHE A 13 -5.17 -6.86 1.09
N THR A 14 -6.06 -7.04 2.08
CA THR A 14 -6.17 -8.27 2.86
C THR A 14 -6.45 -9.48 1.98
N ALA A 15 -7.46 -9.38 1.11
CA ALA A 15 -7.82 -10.47 0.20
C ALA A 15 -6.71 -10.75 -0.81
N PHE A 16 -5.99 -9.72 -1.26
CA PHE A 16 -4.81 -9.90 -2.10
C PHE A 16 -3.72 -10.66 -1.35
N VAL A 17 -3.32 -10.24 -0.15
CA VAL A 17 -2.32 -10.92 0.68
C VAL A 17 -2.69 -12.39 0.89
N LEU A 18 -3.91 -12.68 1.34
CA LEU A 18 -4.36 -14.05 1.59
C LEU A 18 -4.34 -14.92 0.32
N SER A 19 -4.52 -14.33 -0.86
CA SER A 19 -4.42 -15.05 -2.13
C SER A 19 -2.98 -15.41 -2.55
N GLN A 20 -1.99 -14.70 -1.99
CA GLN A 20 -0.57 -14.90 -2.31
C GLN A 20 0.14 -15.80 -1.28
N LEU A 21 -0.35 -15.86 -0.04
CA LEU A 21 0.26 -16.67 1.02
C LEU A 21 0.06 -18.18 0.79
N PRO A 22 1.00 -19.04 1.21
CA PRO A 22 0.77 -20.47 1.30
C PRO A 22 -0.40 -20.81 2.25
N PRO A 23 -0.97 -22.03 2.16
CA PRO A 23 -2.01 -22.47 3.10
C PRO A 23 -1.53 -22.35 4.57
N PRO A 24 -2.42 -21.94 5.49
CA PRO A 24 -2.06 -21.73 6.89
C PRO A 24 -1.68 -23.05 7.62
N PRO A 25 -0.89 -22.96 8.70
CA PRO A 25 -0.30 -21.74 9.25
C PRO A 25 1.03 -21.38 8.57
N VAL A 26 1.23 -20.10 8.29
CA VAL A 26 2.54 -19.50 8.02
C VAL A 26 2.75 -18.29 8.93
N ARG A 27 4.01 -17.96 9.24
CA ARG A 27 4.41 -16.84 10.08
C ARG A 27 4.46 -15.57 9.24
N VAL A 28 3.65 -14.57 9.57
CA VAL A 28 3.55 -13.33 8.80
C VAL A 28 3.88 -12.13 9.67
N LEU A 29 4.75 -11.26 9.18
CA LEU A 29 5.01 -9.96 9.76
C LEU A 29 4.27 -8.89 8.95
N GLU A 30 3.35 -8.16 9.57
CA GLU A 30 2.85 -6.90 9.01
C GLU A 30 3.74 -5.75 9.46
N LEU A 31 4.36 -5.09 8.49
CA LEU A 31 5.12 -3.86 8.68
C LEU A 31 4.19 -2.65 8.49
N GLY A 32 4.15 -1.75 9.47
CA GLY A 32 3.32 -0.55 9.41
C GLY A 32 1.85 -0.81 9.74
N CYS A 33 1.56 -1.67 10.73
CA CYS A 33 0.18 -2.00 11.10
C CYS A 33 -0.63 -0.80 11.66
N GLY A 34 0.05 0.30 12.01
CA GLY A 34 -0.58 1.51 12.53
C GLY A 34 -1.35 1.31 13.85
N PRO A 35 -2.06 2.36 14.32
CA PRO A 35 -2.73 2.33 15.61
C PRO A 35 -3.95 1.42 15.69
N ASN A 36 -4.50 1.01 14.54
CA ASN A 36 -5.66 0.13 14.47
C ASN A 36 -5.29 -1.34 14.24
N GLY A 37 -3.99 -1.66 14.12
CA GLY A 37 -3.49 -3.02 13.96
C GLY A 37 -3.58 -3.59 12.53
N GLY A 38 -3.90 -2.75 11.54
CA GLY A 38 -3.80 -3.09 10.13
C GLY A 38 -4.58 -4.34 9.73
N ILE A 39 -3.97 -5.21 8.93
CA ILE A 39 -4.56 -6.48 8.48
C ILE A 39 -4.18 -7.67 9.38
N THR A 40 -3.34 -7.47 10.40
CA THR A 40 -2.89 -8.52 11.34
C THR A 40 -4.05 -9.30 11.94
N PRO A 41 -5.15 -8.69 12.45
CA PRO A 41 -6.30 -9.45 12.95
C PRO A 41 -6.92 -10.39 11.90
N ALA A 42 -7.03 -9.94 10.65
CA ALA A 42 -7.61 -10.73 9.58
C ALA A 42 -6.70 -11.90 9.18
N LEU A 43 -5.37 -11.71 9.21
CA LEU A 43 -4.40 -12.79 9.01
C LEU A 43 -4.50 -13.85 10.12
N VAL A 44 -4.65 -13.43 11.37
CA VAL A 44 -4.86 -14.35 12.52
C VAL A 44 -6.19 -15.10 12.38
N GLU A 45 -7.27 -14.42 12.01
CA GLU A 45 -8.58 -15.04 11.78
C GLU A 45 -8.53 -16.07 10.64
N ALA A 46 -7.73 -15.83 9.61
CA ALA A 46 -7.45 -16.77 8.53
C ALA A 46 -6.55 -17.96 8.93
N GLY A 47 -6.06 -18.00 10.17
CA GLY A 47 -5.26 -19.10 10.73
C GLY A 47 -3.74 -18.96 10.57
N HIS A 48 -3.24 -17.79 10.16
CA HIS A 48 -1.81 -17.51 10.11
C HIS A 48 -1.26 -17.11 11.48
N ASP A 49 0.04 -17.35 11.70
CA ASP A 49 0.75 -16.84 12.86
C ASP A 49 1.26 -15.42 12.55
N ALA A 50 0.36 -14.44 12.63
CA ALA A 50 0.65 -13.06 12.27
C ALA A 50 0.97 -12.18 13.49
N VAL A 51 1.89 -11.23 13.28
CA VAL A 51 2.20 -10.13 14.21
C VAL A 51 2.33 -8.82 13.44
N GLY A 52 1.97 -7.70 14.09
CA GLY A 52 2.09 -6.36 13.54
C GLY A 52 3.19 -5.55 14.23
N VAL A 53 3.99 -4.82 13.46
CA VAL A 53 5.03 -3.91 13.94
C VAL A 53 4.73 -2.50 13.43
N ASP A 54 4.68 -1.53 14.34
CA ASP A 54 4.55 -0.11 14.05
C ASP A 54 4.91 0.68 15.31
N PRO A 55 5.58 1.85 15.26
CA PRO A 55 5.81 2.68 16.45
C PRO A 55 4.52 3.05 17.21
N SER A 56 3.39 3.11 16.50
CA SER A 56 2.06 3.40 17.01
C SER A 56 1.18 2.16 17.18
N ALA A 57 1.73 0.95 17.07
CA ALA A 57 0.95 -0.29 17.14
C ALA A 57 0.08 -0.34 18.41
N PRO A 58 -1.14 -0.92 18.34
CA PRO A 58 -2.01 -1.03 19.51
C PRO A 58 -1.42 -1.97 20.56
N ALA A 59 -1.95 -1.91 21.78
CA ALA A 59 -1.58 -2.86 22.82
C ALA A 59 -2.08 -4.28 22.50
N GLY A 60 -1.25 -5.29 22.76
CA GLY A 60 -1.65 -6.69 22.66
C GLY A 60 -0.46 -7.61 22.38
N ALA A 61 -0.63 -8.91 22.64
CA ALA A 61 0.46 -9.89 22.49
C ALA A 61 0.90 -10.11 21.03
N ARG A 62 0.10 -9.65 20.05
CA ARG A 62 0.36 -9.76 18.61
C ARG A 62 0.96 -8.50 17.99
N PHE A 63 1.12 -7.43 18.79
CA PHE A 63 1.49 -6.12 18.29
C PHE A 63 2.74 -5.62 19.01
N HIS A 64 3.66 -5.05 18.23
CA HIS A 64 4.94 -4.56 18.71
C HIS A 64 5.04 -3.07 18.40
N ALA A 65 4.90 -2.25 19.46
CA ALA A 65 4.97 -0.79 19.41
C ALA A 65 6.42 -0.28 19.32
N VAL A 66 7.13 -0.63 18.24
CA VAL A 66 8.54 -0.32 18.00
C VAL A 66 8.78 0.00 16.53
N ALA A 67 9.90 0.68 16.23
CA ALA A 67 10.33 0.87 14.86
C ALA A 67 10.88 -0.46 14.26
N LEU A 68 10.89 -0.57 12.93
CA LEU A 68 11.39 -1.77 12.25
C LEU A 68 12.84 -2.06 12.64
N GLU A 69 13.67 -1.04 12.84
CA GLU A 69 15.08 -1.13 13.22
C GLU A 69 15.27 -1.85 14.55
N GLU A 70 14.38 -1.57 15.51
CA GLU A 70 14.42 -2.09 16.88
C GLU A 70 13.77 -3.47 17.02
N PHE A 71 12.89 -3.84 16.08
CA PHE A 71 12.19 -5.12 16.10
C PHE A 71 13.15 -6.32 15.93
N ASP A 72 13.17 -7.24 16.89
CA ASP A 72 14.12 -8.37 16.96
C ASP A 72 13.45 -9.76 16.74
N GLY A 73 12.24 -9.78 16.18
CA GLY A 73 11.53 -11.01 15.85
C GLY A 73 12.06 -11.77 14.62
N GLY A 74 11.49 -12.94 14.35
CA GLY A 74 11.73 -13.74 13.13
C GLY A 74 12.26 -15.16 13.40
N PRO A 75 12.60 -15.94 12.35
CA PRO A 75 12.29 -15.66 10.93
C PRO A 75 10.79 -15.75 10.62
N PHE A 76 10.34 -15.14 9.54
CA PHE A 76 8.97 -15.19 9.03
C PHE A 76 8.93 -15.84 7.65
N ASP A 77 7.75 -16.34 7.27
CA ASP A 77 7.52 -16.85 5.92
C ASP A 77 7.22 -15.70 4.95
N ALA A 78 6.53 -14.65 5.41
CA ALA A 78 6.25 -13.47 4.61
C ALA A 78 6.27 -12.17 5.44
N VAL A 79 6.66 -11.08 4.79
CA VAL A 79 6.42 -9.71 5.24
C VAL A 79 5.36 -9.09 4.36
N VAL A 80 4.42 -8.37 4.95
CA VAL A 80 3.38 -7.61 4.26
C VAL A 80 3.39 -6.17 4.73
N GLY A 81 3.04 -5.20 3.87
CA GLY A 81 2.93 -3.80 4.27
C GLY A 81 2.03 -3.00 3.33
N GLU A 82 1.21 -2.14 3.91
CA GLU A 82 0.38 -1.17 3.18
C GLU A 82 0.86 0.23 3.52
N ARG A 83 1.30 0.99 2.50
CA ARG A 83 1.66 2.41 2.60
C ARG A 83 2.69 2.70 3.70
N VAL A 84 3.79 1.94 3.71
CA VAL A 84 4.77 2.02 4.79
C VAL A 84 6.17 2.34 4.29
N LEU A 85 6.64 1.68 3.22
CA LEU A 85 8.03 1.79 2.80
C LEU A 85 8.37 3.17 2.22
N HIS A 86 7.38 3.90 1.69
CA HIS A 86 7.62 5.29 1.27
C HIS A 86 7.94 6.23 2.44
N HIS A 87 7.65 5.86 3.68
CA HIS A 87 7.99 6.61 4.90
C HIS A 87 9.31 6.16 5.55
N VAL A 88 9.84 4.99 5.21
CA VAL A 88 10.96 4.37 5.93
C VAL A 88 12.30 4.97 5.51
N GLU A 89 12.98 5.66 6.43
CA GLU A 89 14.31 6.23 6.24
C GLU A 89 15.23 5.81 7.42
N PRO A 90 16.36 5.14 7.18
CA PRO A 90 16.95 4.82 5.87
C PRO A 90 16.36 3.57 5.20
N LEU A 91 16.02 3.71 3.91
CA LEU A 91 15.33 2.67 3.13
C LEU A 91 16.18 1.42 2.89
N GLU A 92 17.44 1.60 2.52
CA GLU A 92 18.30 0.50 2.09
C GLU A 92 18.60 -0.49 3.25
N PRO A 93 19.01 -0.03 4.45
CA PRO A 93 19.19 -0.92 5.60
C PRO A 93 17.88 -1.59 6.05
N ALA A 94 16.75 -0.89 5.94
CA ALA A 94 15.44 -1.46 6.24
C ALA A 94 15.10 -2.60 5.28
N LEU A 95 15.28 -2.41 3.97
CA LEU A 95 15.07 -3.47 2.98
C LEU A 95 16.04 -4.63 3.14
N ASP A 96 17.31 -4.37 3.50
CA ASP A 96 18.28 -5.42 3.84
C ASP A 96 17.79 -6.25 5.04
N LYS A 97 17.20 -5.60 6.05
CA LYS A 97 16.61 -6.28 7.21
C LYS A 97 15.40 -7.12 6.81
N LEU A 98 14.49 -6.57 6.01
CA LEU A 98 13.31 -7.31 5.55
C LEU A 98 13.69 -8.57 4.77
N ALA A 99 14.72 -8.49 3.92
CA ALA A 99 15.20 -9.63 3.14
C ALA A 99 15.81 -10.74 4.02
N ARG A 100 16.28 -10.40 5.23
CA ARG A 100 16.71 -11.39 6.24
C ARG A 100 15.55 -11.94 7.07
N LEU A 101 14.49 -11.15 7.23
CA LEU A 101 13.33 -11.52 8.06
C LEU A 101 12.40 -12.50 7.35
N ALA A 102 12.18 -12.34 6.04
CA ALA A 102 11.34 -13.24 5.27
C ALA A 102 11.78 -13.33 3.80
N PRO A 103 11.59 -14.50 3.16
CA PRO A 103 11.83 -14.64 1.74
C PRO A 103 10.76 -13.96 0.88
N PHE A 104 9.52 -13.83 1.36
CA PHE A 104 8.42 -13.19 0.61
C PHE A 104 8.12 -11.79 1.15
N LEU A 105 7.97 -10.82 0.24
CA LEU A 105 7.56 -9.44 0.56
C LEU A 105 6.37 -9.04 -0.31
N ILE A 106 5.27 -8.62 0.32
CA ILE A 106 4.02 -8.19 -0.34
C ILE A 106 3.70 -6.75 0.06
N LEU A 107 3.45 -5.89 -0.92
CA LEU A 107 3.28 -4.46 -0.71
C LEU A 107 2.06 -3.93 -1.44
N ASP A 108 1.40 -2.94 -0.84
CA ASP A 108 0.44 -2.01 -1.48
C ASP A 108 0.92 -0.59 -1.14
N GLU A 109 1.42 0.12 -2.14
CA GLU A 109 2.23 1.32 -1.99
C GLU A 109 1.74 2.47 -2.87
N PHE A 110 2.27 3.66 -2.62
CA PHE A 110 1.79 4.91 -3.17
C PHE A 110 2.90 5.68 -3.92
N ALA A 111 2.64 6.01 -5.17
CA ALA A 111 3.51 6.73 -6.09
C ALA A 111 3.06 8.19 -6.22
N TRP A 112 3.23 8.96 -5.15
CA TRP A 112 2.78 10.35 -5.05
C TRP A 112 3.31 11.26 -6.17
N GLU A 113 4.47 10.93 -6.73
CA GLU A 113 5.17 11.68 -7.77
C GLU A 113 4.58 11.47 -9.18
N GLN A 114 3.71 10.48 -9.37
CA GLN A 114 3.08 10.20 -10.69
C GLN A 114 1.97 11.17 -11.09
N MET A 115 1.57 12.04 -10.17
CA MET A 115 0.53 13.02 -10.36
C MET A 115 0.86 13.97 -11.53
N ASP A 116 0.29 13.75 -12.71
CA ASP A 116 0.48 14.59 -13.91
C ASP A 116 -0.64 15.64 -14.07
N GLY A 117 -0.51 16.55 -15.05
CA GLY A 117 -1.48 17.64 -15.26
C GLY A 117 -2.95 17.18 -15.29
N PRO A 118 -3.32 16.23 -16.17
CA PRO A 118 -4.68 15.69 -16.22
C PRO A 118 -5.16 15.05 -14.90
N THR A 119 -4.28 14.30 -14.22
CA THR A 119 -4.63 13.66 -12.94
C THR A 119 -4.86 14.70 -11.85
N ARG A 120 -4.04 15.77 -11.80
CA ARG A 120 -4.20 16.91 -10.88
C ARG A 120 -5.53 17.60 -11.11
N ASP A 121 -5.82 17.96 -12.36
CA ASP A 121 -7.04 18.67 -12.73
C ASP A 121 -8.28 17.87 -12.34
N TRP A 122 -8.27 16.55 -12.60
CA TRP A 122 -9.34 15.65 -12.19
C TRP A 122 -9.49 15.60 -10.66
N TYR A 123 -8.41 15.35 -9.93
CA TYR A 123 -8.42 15.25 -8.47
C TYR A 123 -8.94 16.53 -7.81
N GLU A 124 -8.43 17.69 -8.20
CA GLU A 124 -8.87 18.97 -7.64
C GLU A 124 -10.33 19.30 -8.03
N ALA A 125 -10.78 18.91 -9.22
CA ALA A 125 -12.18 19.06 -9.62
C ALA A 125 -13.11 18.20 -8.77
N GLN A 126 -12.73 16.95 -8.47
CA GLN A 126 -13.48 16.09 -7.54
C GLN A 126 -13.51 16.73 -6.14
N HIS A 127 -12.36 17.18 -5.65
CA HIS A 127 -12.25 17.83 -4.35
C HIS A 127 -13.16 19.06 -4.23
N ARG A 128 -13.15 19.95 -5.24
CA ARG A 128 -14.04 21.13 -5.29
C ARG A 128 -15.52 20.73 -5.31
N THR A 129 -15.88 19.71 -6.07
CA THR A 129 -17.26 19.21 -6.19
C THR A 129 -17.77 18.64 -4.86
N LEU A 130 -16.96 17.84 -4.18
CA LEU A 130 -17.30 17.26 -2.87
C LEU A 130 -17.52 18.35 -1.82
N ARG A 131 -16.62 19.34 -1.74
CA ARG A 131 -16.78 20.47 -0.81
C ARG A 131 -18.02 21.30 -1.10
N ALA A 132 -18.34 21.53 -2.37
CA ALA A 132 -19.58 22.21 -2.75
C ALA A 132 -20.83 21.43 -2.33
N ALA A 133 -20.74 20.10 -2.25
CA ALA A 133 -21.78 19.22 -1.73
C ALA A 133 -21.76 19.07 -0.18
N GLY A 134 -20.90 19.79 0.53
CA GLY A 134 -20.78 19.74 1.98
C GLY A 134 -20.00 18.53 2.53
N VAL A 135 -19.27 17.81 1.67
CA VAL A 135 -18.38 16.72 2.04
C VAL A 135 -16.95 17.24 2.05
N GLU A 136 -16.23 17.10 3.16
CA GLU A 136 -14.81 17.45 3.25
C GLU A 136 -13.96 16.21 2.95
N PRO A 137 -13.22 16.17 1.82
CA PRO A 137 -12.28 15.08 1.54
C PRO A 137 -11.15 15.04 2.57
N SER A 138 -10.53 13.87 2.75
CA SER A 138 -9.43 13.70 3.69
C SER A 138 -8.07 14.10 3.12
N GLY A 139 -7.92 14.06 1.79
CA GLY A 139 -6.66 14.38 1.12
C GLY A 139 -6.36 15.88 0.97
N PRO A 140 -5.17 16.23 0.47
CA PRO A 140 -4.79 17.60 0.13
C PRO A 140 -5.78 18.25 -0.84
N ARG A 141 -6.02 19.55 -0.71
CA ARG A 141 -7.00 20.26 -1.55
C ARG A 141 -6.50 20.68 -2.92
N ASP A 142 -5.18 20.85 -3.05
CA ASP A 142 -4.50 21.43 -4.21
C ASP A 142 -3.10 20.82 -4.38
N TRP A 143 -2.52 21.04 -5.56
CA TRP A 143 -1.18 20.54 -5.87
C TRP A 143 -0.09 21.04 -4.90
N ALA A 144 -0.14 22.30 -4.48
CA ALA A 144 0.89 22.85 -3.60
C ALA A 144 0.94 22.10 -2.25
N ARG A 145 -0.23 21.81 -1.69
CA ARG A 145 -0.35 21.02 -0.46
C ARG A 145 -0.01 19.55 -0.68
N TRP A 146 -0.40 19.00 -1.84
CA TRP A 146 0.01 17.65 -2.22
C TRP A 146 1.54 17.51 -2.24
N GLU A 147 2.24 18.44 -2.90
CA GLU A 147 3.69 18.40 -2.99
C GLU A 147 4.36 18.57 -1.62
N ASP A 148 3.93 19.54 -0.82
CA ASP A 148 4.45 19.78 0.54
C ASP A 148 4.32 18.53 1.44
N GLU A 149 3.16 17.87 1.42
CA GLU A 149 2.89 16.70 2.26
C GLU A 149 3.63 15.43 1.79
N HIS A 150 4.16 15.37 0.56
CA HIS A 150 4.71 14.13 0.00
C HIS A 150 6.16 14.23 -0.49
N VAL A 151 6.73 15.43 -0.63
CA VAL A 151 8.09 15.62 -1.18
C VAL A 151 9.19 14.89 -0.40
N HIS A 152 8.96 14.62 0.88
CA HIS A 152 9.90 13.91 1.75
C HIS A 152 9.80 12.38 1.66
N LEU A 153 8.77 11.86 0.98
CA LEU A 153 8.55 10.43 0.82
C LEU A 153 9.37 9.86 -0.32
N HIS A 154 9.74 8.59 -0.21
CA HIS A 154 10.42 7.92 -1.31
C HIS A 154 9.52 7.79 -2.54
N PRO A 155 9.96 8.26 -3.72
CA PRO A 155 9.22 8.07 -4.95
C PRO A 155 9.22 6.59 -5.35
N SER A 156 8.21 6.18 -6.11
CA SER A 156 8.02 4.77 -6.49
C SER A 156 9.18 4.21 -7.31
N ASP A 157 9.87 5.04 -8.11
CA ASP A 157 11.04 4.62 -8.86
C ASP A 157 12.22 4.25 -7.95
N ARG A 158 12.44 5.00 -6.85
CA ARG A 158 13.44 4.68 -5.82
C ARG A 158 13.06 3.38 -5.11
N LEU A 159 11.82 3.25 -4.64
CA LEU A 159 11.34 2.04 -3.99
C LEU A 159 11.56 0.81 -4.88
N ARG A 160 11.12 0.87 -6.15
CA ARG A 160 11.23 -0.25 -7.09
C ARG A 160 12.67 -0.62 -7.41
N ARG A 161 13.58 0.36 -7.53
CA ARG A 161 15.02 0.08 -7.70
C ARG A 161 15.61 -0.68 -6.52
N GLU A 162 15.33 -0.23 -5.30
CA GLU A 162 15.89 -0.84 -4.09
C GLU A 162 15.26 -2.21 -3.78
N LEU A 163 13.98 -2.39 -4.11
CA LEU A 163 13.33 -3.71 -4.09
C LEU A 163 13.98 -4.65 -5.10
N ALA A 164 14.17 -4.20 -6.35
CA ALA A 164 14.79 -5.01 -7.40
C ALA A 164 16.27 -5.32 -7.16
N ALA A 165 16.94 -4.65 -6.21
CA ALA A 165 18.30 -4.99 -5.80
C ALA A 165 18.35 -6.25 -4.93
N ARG A 166 17.28 -6.53 -4.16
CA ARG A 166 17.24 -7.57 -3.11
C ARG A 166 16.27 -8.71 -3.41
N TYR A 167 15.24 -8.44 -4.22
CA TYR A 167 14.18 -9.36 -4.53
C TYR A 167 14.03 -9.55 -6.04
N ASP A 168 13.61 -10.75 -6.43
CA ASP A 168 13.04 -11.04 -7.74
C ASP A 168 11.55 -10.72 -7.74
N GLU A 169 11.15 -9.75 -8.57
CA GLU A 169 9.75 -9.36 -8.75
C GLU A 169 8.93 -10.52 -9.31
N ARG A 170 7.84 -10.86 -8.63
CA ARG A 170 6.89 -11.91 -9.04
C ARG A 170 5.56 -11.35 -9.48
N HIS A 171 5.17 -10.21 -8.94
CA HIS A 171 3.97 -9.50 -9.33
C HIS A 171 4.17 -7.99 -9.18
N PHE A 172 3.63 -7.26 -10.13
CA PHE A 172 3.51 -5.81 -10.08
C PHE A 172 2.24 -5.39 -10.81
N GLU A 173 1.44 -4.55 -10.18
CA GLU A 173 0.28 -3.94 -10.83
C GLU A 173 0.10 -2.49 -10.37
N TRP A 174 -0.22 -1.62 -11.31
CA TRP A 174 -0.70 -0.27 -11.03
C TRP A 174 -2.17 -0.32 -10.61
N ARG A 175 -2.55 0.55 -9.67
CA ARG A 175 -3.89 0.59 -9.04
C ARG A 175 -4.39 2.02 -8.87
N ALA A 176 -5.70 2.13 -8.76
CA ALA A 176 -6.37 3.32 -8.24
C ALA A 176 -5.96 3.55 -6.77
N TYR A 177 -5.92 4.82 -6.36
CA TYR A 177 -5.52 5.22 -5.01
C TYR A 177 -6.24 6.48 -4.52
N LEU A 178 -6.48 7.46 -5.40
CA LEU A 178 -7.02 8.77 -5.05
C LEU A 178 -8.42 8.71 -4.44
N TYR A 179 -9.21 7.68 -4.78
CA TYR A 179 -10.52 7.41 -4.19
C TYR A 179 -10.47 7.30 -2.66
N ARG A 180 -9.34 6.86 -2.10
CA ARG A 180 -9.12 6.74 -0.64
C ARG A 180 -9.08 8.11 0.06
N TRP A 181 -8.69 9.15 -0.67
CA TRP A 181 -8.60 10.53 -0.18
C TRP A 181 -9.84 11.35 -0.48
N LEU A 182 -10.49 11.06 -1.61
CA LEU A 182 -11.68 11.77 -2.05
C LEU A 182 -12.94 11.21 -1.37
N GLY A 183 -13.07 9.89 -1.30
CA GLY A 183 -14.22 9.21 -0.70
C GLY A 183 -15.56 9.54 -1.37
N GLY A 184 -16.64 9.14 -0.70
CA GLY A 184 -18.01 9.37 -1.16
C GLY A 184 -18.28 8.80 -2.56
N PRO A 185 -18.76 9.60 -3.53
CA PRO A 185 -19.05 9.15 -4.89
C PRO A 185 -17.80 8.84 -5.73
N VAL A 186 -16.60 9.25 -5.28
CA VAL A 186 -15.35 8.90 -5.97
C VAL A 186 -14.91 7.53 -5.48
N THR A 187 -15.40 6.49 -6.16
CA THR A 187 -15.14 5.09 -5.81
C THR A 187 -13.91 4.52 -6.54
N GLU A 188 -13.30 3.46 -6.01
CA GLU A 188 -12.21 2.74 -6.68
C GLU A 188 -12.55 2.35 -8.13
N PRO A 189 -13.71 1.74 -8.46
CA PRO A 189 -14.03 1.38 -9.85
C PRO A 189 -14.14 2.58 -10.80
N LEU A 190 -14.50 3.77 -10.29
CA LEU A 190 -14.54 4.99 -11.10
C LEU A 190 -13.14 5.43 -11.49
N GLU A 191 -12.23 5.45 -10.51
CA GLU A 191 -10.83 5.82 -10.76
C GLU A 191 -10.15 4.78 -11.65
N GLU A 192 -10.37 3.48 -11.42
CA GLU A 192 -9.86 2.41 -12.27
C GLU A 192 -10.31 2.57 -13.72
N ALA A 193 -11.59 2.85 -13.98
CA ALA A 193 -12.09 3.08 -15.33
C ALA A 193 -11.43 4.28 -16.02
N LEU A 194 -11.08 5.34 -15.27
CA LEU A 194 -10.38 6.50 -15.81
C LEU A 194 -8.90 6.20 -16.10
N ILE A 195 -8.26 5.38 -15.26
CA ILE A 195 -6.90 4.88 -15.50
C ILE A 195 -6.87 4.00 -16.75
N GLU A 196 -7.82 3.06 -16.89
CA GLU A 196 -7.95 2.18 -18.05
C GLU A 196 -8.19 2.96 -19.35
N ALA A 197 -8.96 4.05 -19.27
CA ALA A 197 -9.19 4.96 -20.40
C ALA A 197 -7.98 5.86 -20.71
N GLY A 198 -6.93 5.85 -19.89
CA GLY A 198 -5.76 6.72 -20.00
C GLY A 198 -6.06 8.19 -19.69
N ALA A 199 -7.17 8.47 -19.00
CA ALA A 199 -7.58 9.82 -18.64
C ALA A 199 -6.78 10.39 -17.46
N ILE A 200 -6.35 9.51 -16.55
CA ILE A 200 -5.53 9.83 -15.37
C ILE A 200 -4.46 8.75 -15.16
N LYS A 201 -3.44 9.06 -14.37
CA LYS A 201 -2.38 8.12 -13.97
C LYS A 201 -2.82 7.28 -12.76
N PRO A 202 -2.38 6.02 -12.69
CA PRO A 202 -2.46 5.25 -11.47
C PRO A 202 -1.41 5.75 -10.48
N LEU A 203 -1.82 5.94 -9.22
CA LEU A 203 -0.92 6.38 -8.16
C LEU A 203 -0.72 5.30 -7.08
N GLY A 204 -1.56 4.27 -7.03
CA GLY A 204 -1.33 3.10 -6.17
C GLY A 204 -0.60 2.01 -6.94
N PHE A 205 0.13 1.14 -6.25
CA PHE A 205 0.63 -0.08 -6.86
C PHE A 205 0.72 -1.21 -5.85
N ARG A 206 0.54 -2.43 -6.34
CA ARG A 206 0.88 -3.64 -5.60
C ARG A 206 2.14 -4.25 -6.14
N TRP A 207 2.90 -4.84 -5.24
CA TRP A 207 4.15 -5.47 -5.58
C TRP A 207 4.37 -6.72 -4.71
N LEU A 208 4.90 -7.77 -5.33
CA LEU A 208 5.31 -9.00 -4.68
C LEU A 208 6.71 -9.36 -5.16
N GLY A 209 7.59 -9.71 -4.23
CA GLY A 209 8.91 -10.23 -4.56
C GLY A 209 9.36 -11.36 -3.64
N VAL A 210 10.36 -12.08 -4.13
CA VAL A 210 11.02 -13.16 -3.39
C VAL A 210 12.50 -12.83 -3.29
N THR A 211 13.10 -12.98 -2.12
CA THR A 211 14.53 -12.71 -1.89
C THR A 211 15.40 -13.49 -2.88
N ARG A 212 16.47 -12.84 -3.36
CA ARG A 212 17.48 -13.45 -4.22
C ARG A 212 18.44 -14.38 -3.48
#